data_AF-A0A7J5AHL2-F1
#
_entry.id   AF-A0A7J5AHL2-F1
#
_cell.length_a   1.000
_cell.length_b   1.000
_cell.length_c   1.000
_cell.angle_alpha   90.00
_cell.angle_beta   90.00
_cell.angle_gamma   90.00
#
_symmetry.space_group_name_H-M   'P 1'
#
loop_
_entity.id
_entity.type
_entity.pdbx_description
1 polymer ?
#
loop_
_entity_poly.entity_id
_entity_poly.type
_entity_poly.pdbx_seq_one_letter_code
_entity_poly.pdbx_strand_id
1 'polypeptide(L)'
;MNRHVRWMLSALAVPLVLMTGYGIARVDDAPTQQAAAAVGSVGEYPSMSALRKVEEAGVAYEITWKITNSPLVVVAPHGGLIESRTSEIANAIAGTDHTQCQFKGLLPAGQNFPRLHVTSENWDVEECLILIGQRTHALSVHGTAKPGKVVYIGGRDTATGVELATALRAAGFSVVQPAPADIAGTSTANFVNKDADGAGVQLELTSDLRMELFPTKDGAASTRGQSFVEAVRSVYA
;
A
#
# COMPACT_ATOMS: atom_id res chain seq x y z
N MET A 1 49.63 -23.14 -18.41
CA MET A 1 50.05 -21.83 -18.96
C MET A 1 49.75 -20.79 -17.89
N ASN A 2 50.75 -20.52 -17.04
CA ASN A 2 50.68 -19.59 -15.91
C ASN A 2 50.70 -18.14 -16.40
N ARG A 3 50.01 -17.25 -15.67
CA ARG A 3 50.59 -15.99 -15.17
C ARG A 3 49.65 -15.34 -14.14
N HIS A 4 49.97 -15.58 -12.88
CA HIS A 4 49.73 -14.66 -11.78
C HIS A 4 50.62 -13.42 -11.97
N VAL A 5 50.11 -12.24 -11.67
CA VAL A 5 50.94 -11.04 -11.47
C VAL A 5 50.65 -10.50 -10.07
N ARG A 6 51.70 -10.56 -9.25
CA ARG A 6 51.82 -10.10 -7.86
C ARG A 6 52.83 -8.94 -7.93
N TRP A 7 52.46 -7.74 -7.52
CA TRP A 7 53.42 -6.64 -7.39
C TRP A 7 53.80 -6.44 -5.93
N MET A 8 55.10 -6.26 -5.73
CA MET A 8 55.85 -6.28 -4.48
C MET A 8 55.73 -4.98 -3.69
N LEU A 9 55.95 -5.11 -2.38
CA LEU A 9 56.20 -4.04 -1.41
C LEU A 9 57.40 -3.17 -1.80
N SER A 10 57.35 -1.91 -1.38
CA SER A 10 58.55 -1.13 -1.06
C SER A 10 58.31 -0.36 0.25
N ALA A 11 59.04 -0.78 1.27
CA ALA A 11 59.18 -0.09 2.55
C ALA A 11 60.33 0.92 2.46
N LEU A 12 60.14 2.10 3.03
CA LEU A 12 61.21 3.02 3.43
C LEU A 12 60.80 3.65 4.75
N ALA A 13 61.74 3.68 5.69
CA ALA A 13 61.55 4.04 7.07
C ALA A 13 62.48 5.19 7.48
N VAL A 14 62.07 5.88 8.57
CA VAL A 14 62.87 6.67 9.54
C VAL A 14 63.12 8.16 9.16
N PRO A 15 63.14 9.18 10.08
CA PRO A 15 63.17 9.13 11.55
C PRO A 15 62.09 9.88 12.35
N LEU A 16 62.07 9.47 13.61
CA LEU A 16 61.50 10.01 14.84
C LEU A 16 62.01 11.43 15.16
N VAL A 17 61.09 12.36 15.49
CA VAL A 17 61.40 13.58 16.26
C VAL A 17 60.52 13.59 17.50
N LEU A 18 61.17 13.48 18.67
CA LEU A 18 60.62 13.74 19.99
C LEU A 18 60.61 15.26 20.22
N MET A 19 59.43 15.82 20.44
CA MET A 19 59.27 17.07 21.19
C MET A 19 58.21 16.86 22.26
N THR A 20 58.67 16.89 23.51
CA THR A 20 57.91 16.87 24.74
C THR A 20 57.04 18.11 24.86
N GLY A 21 55.72 17.92 24.94
CA GLY A 21 54.75 18.92 25.38
C GLY A 21 53.79 18.27 26.37
N TYR A 22 53.94 18.61 27.65
CA TYR A 22 53.01 18.24 28.71
C TYR A 22 51.67 18.96 28.48
N GLY A 23 50.61 18.19 28.23
CA GLY A 23 49.23 18.67 28.15
C GLY A 23 48.31 17.59 28.72
N ILE A 24 47.66 17.93 29.81
CA ILE A 24 46.91 17.03 30.69
C ILE A 24 45.62 16.61 29.98
N ALA A 25 45.48 15.32 29.67
CA ALA A 25 44.24 14.77 29.12
C ALA A 25 43.17 14.76 30.21
N ARG A 26 42.05 15.46 29.97
CA ARG A 26 40.77 15.08 30.58
C ARG A 26 40.05 14.21 29.59
N VAL A 27 39.91 12.95 29.98
CA VAL A 27 38.99 11.98 29.38
C VAL A 27 37.66 12.21 30.07
N ASP A 28 36.65 12.62 29.32
CA ASP A 28 35.22 12.32 29.56
C ASP A 28 34.40 12.96 28.42
N ASP A 29 34.62 12.49 27.18
CA ASP A 29 33.68 12.73 26.08
C ASP A 29 32.88 11.46 25.88
N ALA A 30 31.67 11.45 26.46
CA ALA A 30 30.64 10.48 26.16
C ALA A 30 30.35 10.47 24.65
N PRO A 31 30.00 9.32 24.05
CA PRO A 31 29.63 9.30 22.65
C PRO A 31 28.39 10.17 22.48
N THR A 32 28.55 11.30 21.77
CA THR A 32 27.44 12.12 21.29
C THR A 32 26.50 11.21 20.52
N GLN A 33 25.37 10.92 21.17
CA GLN A 33 24.22 10.27 20.58
C GLN A 33 23.86 11.09 19.34
N GLN A 34 24.13 10.52 18.17
CA GLN A 34 23.72 11.12 16.90
C GLN A 34 22.21 11.28 17.01
N ALA A 35 21.77 12.53 17.20
CA ALA A 35 20.37 12.86 17.36
C ALA A 35 19.64 12.24 16.18
N ALA A 36 18.73 11.32 16.48
CA ALA A 36 17.80 10.80 15.50
C ALA A 36 17.23 12.02 14.76
N ALA A 37 17.40 12.06 13.44
CA ALA A 37 16.85 13.11 12.62
C ALA A 37 15.40 13.32 13.05
N ALA A 38 15.08 14.56 13.44
CA ALA A 38 13.74 14.91 13.84
C ALA A 38 12.78 14.36 12.79
N VAL A 39 11.82 13.54 13.23
CA VAL A 39 10.74 13.05 12.37
C VAL A 39 9.97 14.28 11.94
N GLY A 40 10.37 14.85 10.81
CA GLY A 40 9.70 15.98 10.19
C GLY A 40 8.25 15.59 9.99
N SER A 41 7.32 16.53 10.19
CA SER A 41 5.93 16.32 9.80
C SER A 41 5.93 15.87 8.34
N VAL A 42 5.60 14.61 8.11
CA VAL A 42 5.74 14.00 6.78
C VAL A 42 4.70 14.68 5.90
N GLY A 43 5.16 15.53 4.99
CA GLY A 43 4.31 16.01 3.91
C GLY A 43 3.88 14.80 3.07
N GLU A 44 2.61 14.76 2.69
CA GLU A 44 2.11 13.76 1.75
C GLU A 44 2.96 13.83 0.46
N TYR A 45 3.39 12.68 -0.05
CA TYR A 45 4.03 12.64 -1.35
C TYR A 45 3.02 13.09 -2.42
N PRO A 46 3.42 13.93 -3.39
CA PRO A 46 2.50 14.43 -4.41
C PRO A 46 2.10 13.36 -5.43
N SER A 47 2.82 12.23 -5.48
CA SER A 47 2.45 11.06 -6.26
C SER A 47 3.23 9.82 -5.77
N MET A 48 2.84 8.63 -6.23
CA MET A 48 3.59 7.39 -5.98
C MET A 48 4.95 7.43 -6.66
N SER A 49 5.06 8.03 -7.85
CA SER A 49 6.36 8.26 -8.51
C SER A 49 7.31 9.12 -7.67
N ALA A 50 6.79 10.10 -6.93
CA ALA A 50 7.59 10.91 -6.00
C ALA A 50 8.00 10.10 -4.76
N LEU A 51 7.06 9.35 -4.18
CA LEU A 51 7.30 8.44 -3.05
C LEU A 51 8.42 7.43 -3.40
N ARG A 52 8.34 6.79 -4.57
CA ARG A 52 9.28 5.74 -5.02
C ARG A 52 10.70 6.25 -5.29
N LYS A 53 10.93 7.57 -5.33
CA LYS A 53 12.28 8.17 -5.41
C LYS A 53 12.95 8.29 -4.04
N VAL A 54 12.17 8.23 -2.97
CA VAL A 54 12.65 8.46 -1.60
C VAL A 54 12.57 7.19 -0.77
N GLU A 55 11.45 6.46 -0.84
CA GLU A 55 11.23 5.24 -0.10
C GLU A 55 11.78 4.02 -0.87
N GLU A 56 12.35 3.07 -0.14
CA GLU A 56 13.01 1.89 -0.71
C GLU A 56 12.03 0.71 -0.87
N ALA A 57 11.95 0.16 -2.08
CA ALA A 57 11.19 -1.06 -2.37
C ALA A 57 11.79 -2.28 -1.64
N GLY A 58 10.94 -3.17 -1.12
CA GLY A 58 11.34 -4.31 -0.30
C GLY A 58 11.64 -3.96 1.17
N VAL A 59 11.76 -2.67 1.50
CA VAL A 59 11.94 -2.17 2.88
C VAL A 59 10.71 -1.41 3.35
N ALA A 60 10.35 -0.33 2.66
CA ALA A 60 9.22 0.52 3.01
C ALA A 60 7.91 0.01 2.40
N TYR A 61 7.98 -0.46 1.16
CA TYR A 61 6.81 -0.96 0.43
C TYR A 61 7.16 -2.11 -0.51
N GLU A 62 6.15 -2.84 -0.95
CA GLU A 62 6.23 -3.75 -2.10
C GLU A 62 5.04 -3.52 -3.04
N ILE A 63 5.24 -3.84 -4.32
CA ILE A 63 4.17 -3.82 -5.33
C ILE A 63 3.98 -5.27 -5.77
N THR A 64 2.74 -5.72 -5.77
CA THR A 64 2.39 -7.10 -6.15
C THR A 64 1.24 -7.10 -7.13
N TRP A 65 1.26 -8.02 -8.09
CA TRP A 65 0.18 -8.17 -9.05
C TRP A 65 0.02 -9.63 -9.47
N LYS A 66 -1.18 -9.96 -9.95
CA LYS A 66 -1.50 -11.22 -10.63
C LYS A 66 -2.39 -10.92 -11.82
N ILE A 67 -2.16 -11.61 -12.92
CA ILE A 67 -2.86 -11.36 -14.18
C ILE A 67 -3.71 -12.57 -14.52
N THR A 68 -4.96 -12.31 -14.90
CA THR A 68 -5.87 -13.30 -15.48
C THR A 68 -6.54 -12.69 -16.71
N ASN A 69 -7.35 -13.50 -17.41
CA ASN A 69 -8.18 -13.03 -18.52
C ASN A 69 -9.53 -12.45 -18.06
N SER A 70 -9.76 -12.33 -16.74
CA SER A 70 -11.00 -11.76 -16.22
C SER A 70 -11.13 -10.29 -16.60
N PRO A 71 -12.36 -9.83 -16.90
CA PRO A 71 -12.63 -8.41 -17.14
C PRO A 71 -12.51 -7.56 -15.86
N LEU A 72 -12.41 -8.17 -14.68
CA LEU A 72 -12.23 -7.48 -13.41
C LEU A 72 -10.75 -7.40 -13.00
N VAL A 73 -10.35 -6.21 -12.54
CA VAL A 73 -9.17 -6.02 -11.69
C VAL A 73 -9.56 -5.56 -10.29
N VAL A 74 -9.00 -6.20 -9.27
CA VAL A 74 -9.16 -5.81 -7.86
C VAL A 74 -7.90 -5.11 -7.37
N VAL A 75 -8.03 -3.91 -6.82
CA VAL A 75 -6.89 -3.07 -6.45
C VAL A 75 -6.92 -2.70 -4.97
N ALA A 76 -5.83 -2.94 -4.25
CA ALA A 76 -5.59 -2.37 -2.92
C ALA A 76 -4.47 -1.32 -3.03
N PRO A 77 -4.79 -0.04 -3.28
CA PRO A 77 -3.77 0.99 -3.46
C PRO A 77 -3.04 1.33 -2.16
N HIS A 78 -3.68 1.06 -1.01
CA HIS A 78 -3.18 1.27 0.33
C HIS A 78 -3.10 -0.06 1.10
N GLY A 79 -2.51 -1.07 0.45
CA GLY A 79 -2.34 -2.41 0.99
C GLY A 79 -1.36 -2.51 2.17
N GLY A 80 -1.23 -3.72 2.69
CA GLY A 80 -0.38 -4.04 3.82
C GLY A 80 -0.84 -3.30 5.07
N LEU A 81 0.05 -2.51 5.66
CA LEU A 81 -0.22 -1.76 6.89
C LEU A 81 -0.60 -0.29 6.66
N ILE A 82 -0.75 0.18 5.41
CA ILE A 82 -1.23 1.55 5.11
C ILE A 82 -2.69 1.66 5.56
N GLU A 83 -3.58 0.88 4.95
CA GLU A 83 -4.95 0.64 5.39
C GLU A 83 -5.11 -0.83 5.72
N SER A 84 -4.75 -1.21 6.94
CA SER A 84 -4.72 -2.60 7.41
C SER A 84 -5.85 -3.51 6.88
N ARG A 85 -5.52 -4.70 6.38
CA ARG A 85 -6.45 -5.75 5.89
C ARG A 85 -7.06 -5.51 4.50
N THR A 86 -6.83 -4.37 3.86
CA THR A 86 -7.26 -4.16 2.46
C THR A 86 -6.58 -5.15 1.51
N SER A 87 -5.31 -5.49 1.75
CA SER A 87 -4.59 -6.51 0.99
C SER A 87 -5.23 -7.89 1.08
N GLU A 88 -5.57 -8.35 2.27
CA GLU A 88 -6.18 -9.65 2.50
C GLU A 88 -7.59 -9.71 1.88
N ILE A 89 -8.38 -8.64 2.03
CA ILE A 89 -9.71 -8.52 1.42
C ILE A 89 -9.61 -8.52 -0.11
N ALA A 90 -8.73 -7.70 -0.69
CA ALA A 90 -8.53 -7.65 -2.14
C ALA A 90 -8.03 -8.98 -2.70
N ASN A 91 -7.10 -9.65 -2.00
CA ASN A 91 -6.62 -10.98 -2.37
C ASN A 91 -7.76 -12.01 -2.39
N ALA A 92 -8.63 -11.99 -1.37
CA ALA A 92 -9.73 -12.94 -1.28
C ALA A 92 -10.82 -12.67 -2.32
N ILE A 93 -11.15 -11.40 -2.60
CA ILE A 93 -12.07 -11.03 -3.69
C ILE A 93 -11.49 -11.49 -5.03
N ALA A 94 -10.22 -11.20 -5.30
CA ALA A 94 -9.59 -11.57 -6.57
C ALA A 94 -9.51 -13.09 -6.76
N GLY A 95 -9.15 -13.82 -5.69
CA GLY A 95 -8.96 -15.25 -5.72
C GLY A 95 -7.94 -15.67 -6.79
N THR A 96 -8.24 -16.76 -7.50
CA THR A 96 -7.49 -17.22 -8.68
C THR A 96 -8.04 -16.69 -9.99
N ASP A 97 -9.19 -16.00 -9.94
CA ASP A 97 -10.02 -15.80 -11.12
C ASP A 97 -9.86 -14.40 -11.69
N HIS A 98 -9.63 -13.41 -10.83
CA HIS A 98 -9.54 -12.00 -11.24
C HIS A 98 -8.10 -11.49 -11.21
N THR A 99 -7.84 -10.51 -12.07
CA THR A 99 -6.58 -9.76 -12.04
C THR A 99 -6.52 -8.97 -10.73
N GLN A 100 -5.34 -8.80 -10.16
CA GLN A 100 -5.17 -7.92 -9.00
C GLN A 100 -3.86 -7.14 -9.04
N CYS A 101 -3.87 -5.99 -8.37
CA CYS A 101 -2.68 -5.19 -8.14
C CYS A 101 -2.73 -4.54 -6.75
N GLN A 102 -1.59 -4.48 -6.05
CA GLN A 102 -1.52 -3.92 -4.71
C GLN A 102 -0.22 -3.15 -4.51
N PHE A 103 -0.31 -2.02 -3.82
CA PHE A 103 0.84 -1.35 -3.22
C PHE A 103 0.75 -1.55 -1.71
N LYS A 104 1.74 -2.23 -1.11
CA LYS A 104 1.69 -2.67 0.28
C LYS A 104 2.74 -1.97 1.11
N GLY A 105 2.32 -1.32 2.19
CA GLY A 105 3.25 -0.78 3.19
C GLY A 105 3.83 -1.88 4.08
N LEU A 106 5.15 -1.88 4.23
CA LEU A 106 5.95 -2.86 4.99
C LEU A 106 6.58 -2.28 6.26
N LEU A 107 6.43 -0.97 6.50
CA LEU A 107 7.00 -0.31 7.67
C LEU A 107 6.36 -0.85 8.97
N PRO A 108 6.97 -0.60 10.14
CA PRO A 108 6.34 -0.90 11.42
C PRO A 108 4.95 -0.26 11.57
N ALA A 109 4.10 -0.88 12.40
CA ALA A 109 2.77 -0.36 12.70
C ALA A 109 2.82 1.11 13.15
N GLY A 110 1.86 1.91 12.68
CA GLY A 110 1.80 3.35 12.95
C GLY A 110 2.66 4.23 12.03
N GLN A 111 3.57 3.66 11.23
CA GLN A 111 4.40 4.45 10.31
C GLN A 111 3.90 4.46 8.86
N ASN A 112 3.09 3.48 8.46
CA ASN A 112 2.72 3.29 7.05
C ASN A 112 1.79 4.36 6.53
N PHE A 113 0.63 4.58 7.14
CA PHE A 113 -0.31 5.61 6.69
C PHE A 113 0.33 7.01 6.57
N PRO A 114 0.98 7.57 7.63
CA PRO A 114 1.55 8.92 7.53
C PRO A 114 2.72 9.05 6.55
N ARG A 115 3.37 7.94 6.15
CA ARG A 115 4.53 7.99 5.25
C ARG A 115 4.23 7.54 3.82
N LEU A 116 3.32 6.59 3.63
CA LEU A 116 3.17 5.86 2.37
C LEU A 116 1.79 6.03 1.72
N HIS A 117 0.85 6.70 2.40
CA HIS A 117 -0.45 6.99 1.82
C HIS A 117 -0.34 8.14 0.81
N VAL A 118 -0.80 7.91 -0.42
CA VAL A 118 -0.94 8.91 -1.47
C VAL A 118 -2.36 8.82 -1.99
N THR A 119 -3.10 9.93 -1.95
CA THR A 119 -4.52 9.96 -2.36
C THR A 119 -4.75 9.34 -3.75
N SER A 120 -5.91 8.72 -3.94
CA SER A 120 -6.26 7.98 -5.16
C SER A 120 -6.15 8.80 -6.46
N GLU A 121 -6.35 10.12 -6.39
CA GLU A 121 -6.20 11.02 -7.55
C GLU A 121 -4.74 11.21 -7.98
N ASN A 122 -3.81 11.03 -7.04
CA ASN A 122 -2.36 11.16 -7.24
C ASN A 122 -1.66 9.80 -7.29
N TRP A 123 -2.42 8.70 -7.21
CA TRP A 123 -1.88 7.36 -7.17
C TRP A 123 -1.51 6.88 -8.60
N ASP A 124 -0.24 7.03 -8.95
CA ASP A 124 0.32 6.85 -10.31
C ASP A 124 1.22 5.60 -10.42
N VAL A 125 0.84 4.48 -9.80
CA VAL A 125 1.58 3.21 -9.93
C VAL A 125 1.36 2.62 -11.33
N GLU A 126 2.32 2.87 -12.23
CA GLU A 126 2.28 2.49 -13.64
C GLU A 126 1.92 1.01 -13.86
N GLU A 127 2.52 0.11 -13.07
CA GLU A 127 2.29 -1.34 -13.16
C GLU A 127 0.80 -1.68 -12.95
N CYS A 128 0.14 -1.03 -12.00
CA CYS A 128 -1.28 -1.24 -11.75
C CYS A 128 -2.16 -0.52 -12.76
N LEU A 129 -1.78 0.69 -13.19
CA LEU A 129 -2.53 1.47 -14.20
C LEU A 129 -2.61 0.75 -15.54
N ILE A 130 -1.53 0.06 -15.97
CA ILE A 130 -1.55 -0.77 -17.17
C ILE A 130 -2.60 -1.88 -17.05
N LEU A 131 -2.66 -2.55 -15.89
CA LEU A 131 -3.64 -3.60 -15.65
C LEU A 131 -5.06 -3.03 -15.65
N ILE A 132 -5.28 -1.93 -14.96
CA ILE A 132 -6.58 -1.23 -14.87
C ILE A 132 -7.10 -0.84 -16.26
N GLY A 133 -6.31 -0.13 -17.07
CA GLY A 133 -6.74 0.35 -18.38
C GLY A 133 -7.02 -0.74 -19.42
N GLN A 134 -6.69 -1.99 -19.11
CA GLN A 134 -6.96 -3.16 -19.97
C GLN A 134 -8.21 -3.95 -19.56
N ARG A 135 -8.90 -3.55 -18.49
CA ARG A 135 -10.07 -4.25 -17.93
C ARG A 135 -11.28 -3.33 -17.97
N THR A 136 -12.47 -3.89 -18.20
CA THR A 136 -13.73 -3.13 -18.22
C THR A 136 -14.30 -2.87 -16.83
N HIS A 137 -13.81 -3.59 -15.81
CA HIS A 137 -14.17 -3.33 -14.43
C HIS A 137 -12.92 -3.19 -13.56
N ALA A 138 -12.83 -2.07 -12.84
CA ALA A 138 -11.91 -1.92 -11.72
C ALA A 138 -12.66 -1.75 -10.39
N LEU A 139 -12.23 -2.52 -9.39
CA LEU A 139 -12.72 -2.44 -8.02
C LEU A 139 -11.57 -2.08 -7.07
N SER A 140 -11.62 -0.92 -6.42
CA SER A 140 -10.66 -0.56 -5.37
C SER A 140 -11.18 -0.92 -3.98
N VAL A 141 -10.28 -1.41 -3.12
CA VAL A 141 -10.54 -1.73 -1.71
C VAL A 141 -9.70 -0.79 -0.84
N HIS A 142 -10.40 0.09 -0.13
CA HIS A 142 -9.86 1.07 0.79
C HIS A 142 -10.35 0.86 2.22
N GLY A 143 -9.68 1.50 3.16
CA GLY A 143 -10.02 1.60 4.56
C GLY A 143 -10.34 3.03 4.99
N THR A 144 -11.48 3.22 5.64
CA THR A 144 -11.87 4.52 6.21
C THR A 144 -11.83 4.53 7.74
N ALA A 145 -11.58 5.69 8.33
CA ALA A 145 -11.63 5.94 9.76
C ALA A 145 -13.06 6.26 10.28
N LYS A 146 -14.07 6.27 9.40
CA LYS A 146 -15.47 6.41 9.82
C LYS A 146 -15.85 5.26 10.79
N PRO A 147 -16.73 5.53 11.78
CA PRO A 147 -17.02 4.57 12.85
C PRO A 147 -17.99 3.46 12.40
N GLY A 148 -18.03 2.39 13.20
CA GLY A 148 -18.96 1.28 13.02
C GLY A 148 -18.48 0.25 12.00
N LYS A 149 -19.38 -0.66 11.61
CA LYS A 149 -19.12 -1.72 10.63
C LYS A 149 -19.89 -1.46 9.35
N VAL A 150 -19.34 -0.62 8.48
CA VAL A 150 -20.04 -0.09 7.30
C VAL A 150 -19.18 -0.25 6.05
N VAL A 151 -19.84 -0.59 4.95
CA VAL A 151 -19.30 -0.51 3.60
C VAL A 151 -19.82 0.77 2.97
N TYR A 152 -18.92 1.65 2.53
CA TYR A 152 -19.27 2.79 1.69
C TYR A 152 -18.91 2.45 0.24
N ILE A 153 -19.87 2.63 -0.67
CA ILE A 153 -19.69 2.28 -2.08
C ILE A 153 -19.80 3.55 -2.92
N GLY A 154 -18.71 3.88 -3.60
CA GLY A 154 -18.59 4.99 -4.52
C GLY A 154 -18.03 4.53 -5.87
N GLY A 155 -17.40 5.45 -6.58
CA GLY A 155 -16.93 5.24 -7.95
C GLY A 155 -17.92 5.72 -8.99
N ARG A 156 -17.52 5.62 -10.25
CA ARG A 156 -18.26 6.12 -11.40
C ARG A 156 -19.17 5.07 -12.04
N ASP A 157 -18.87 3.78 -11.87
CA ASP A 157 -19.82 2.72 -12.23
C ASP A 157 -20.90 2.58 -11.14
N THR A 158 -21.90 3.43 -11.27
CA THR A 158 -23.05 3.44 -10.36
C THR A 158 -23.91 2.19 -10.52
N ALA A 159 -23.90 1.53 -11.67
CA ALA A 159 -24.72 0.36 -11.92
C ALA A 159 -24.20 -0.84 -11.12
N THR A 160 -22.92 -1.19 -11.29
CA THR A 160 -22.26 -2.22 -10.49
C THR A 160 -22.19 -1.81 -9.01
N GLY A 161 -22.06 -0.52 -8.70
CA GLY A 161 -22.19 -0.01 -7.33
C GLY A 161 -23.53 -0.35 -6.67
N VAL A 162 -24.66 -0.27 -7.39
CA VAL A 162 -25.99 -0.68 -6.90
C VAL A 162 -26.08 -2.19 -6.72
N GLU A 163 -25.53 -2.97 -7.65
CA GLU A 163 -25.53 -4.44 -7.58
C GLU A 163 -24.73 -4.94 -6.37
N LEU A 164 -23.53 -4.40 -6.15
CA LEU A 164 -22.72 -4.68 -4.96
C LEU A 164 -23.43 -4.30 -3.67
N ALA A 165 -24.07 -3.13 -3.64
CA ALA A 165 -24.81 -2.71 -2.46
C ALA A 165 -25.97 -3.65 -2.16
N THR A 166 -26.65 -4.16 -3.19
CA THR A 166 -27.74 -5.12 -3.06
C THR A 166 -27.24 -6.47 -2.54
N ALA A 167 -26.19 -7.02 -3.16
CA ALA A 167 -25.59 -8.29 -2.75
C ALA A 167 -25.06 -8.24 -1.30
N LEU A 168 -24.35 -7.17 -0.93
CA LEU A 168 -23.82 -6.99 0.41
C LEU A 168 -24.93 -6.80 1.47
N ARG A 169 -25.99 -6.06 1.16
CA ARG A 169 -27.16 -5.94 2.07
C ARG A 169 -27.86 -7.29 2.24
N ALA A 170 -28.00 -8.07 1.17
CA ALA A 170 -28.57 -9.42 1.25
C ALA A 170 -27.71 -10.37 2.10
N ALA A 171 -26.38 -10.20 2.07
CA ALA A 171 -25.45 -10.88 2.98
C ALA A 171 -25.43 -10.28 4.41
N GLY A 172 -26.29 -9.29 4.69
CA GLY A 172 -26.50 -8.70 6.01
C GLY A 172 -25.53 -7.58 6.39
N PHE A 173 -24.78 -7.00 5.44
CA PHE A 173 -23.87 -5.89 5.72
C PHE A 173 -24.60 -4.53 5.71
N SER A 174 -24.17 -3.63 6.57
CA SER A 174 -24.57 -2.22 6.52
C SER A 174 -23.85 -1.52 5.38
N VAL A 175 -24.60 -0.99 4.42
CA VAL A 175 -24.06 -0.37 3.21
C VAL A 175 -24.61 1.04 3.01
N VAL A 176 -23.71 2.01 2.84
CA VAL A 176 -23.99 3.37 2.40
C VAL A 176 -23.59 3.52 0.93
N GLN A 177 -24.57 3.81 0.08
CA GLN A 177 -24.40 3.95 -1.36
C GLN A 177 -25.43 4.98 -1.86
N PRO A 178 -25.02 6.08 -2.51
CA PRO A 178 -23.63 6.45 -2.77
C PRO A 178 -22.86 6.81 -1.50
N ALA A 179 -21.54 6.59 -1.52
CA ALA A 179 -20.62 7.04 -0.50
C ALA A 179 -20.64 8.60 -0.39
N PRO A 180 -20.39 9.16 0.80
CA PRO A 180 -20.35 10.61 0.99
C PRO A 180 -19.19 11.25 0.20
N ALA A 181 -19.33 12.53 -0.13
CA ALA A 181 -18.48 13.25 -1.07
C ALA A 181 -16.97 13.16 -0.77
N ASP A 182 -16.57 13.12 0.50
CA ASP A 182 -15.18 13.03 0.95
C ASP A 182 -14.49 11.70 0.58
N ILE A 183 -15.28 10.65 0.35
CA ILE A 183 -14.81 9.30 0.01
C ILE A 183 -15.61 8.69 -1.16
N ALA A 184 -16.19 9.55 -2.02
CA ALA A 184 -17.08 9.12 -3.08
C ALA A 184 -16.34 8.45 -4.26
N GLY A 185 -15.04 8.73 -4.45
CA GLY A 185 -14.24 8.11 -5.50
C GLY A 185 -14.68 8.41 -6.94
N THR A 186 -15.46 9.47 -7.18
CA THR A 186 -16.07 9.77 -8.50
C THR A 186 -15.21 10.61 -9.46
N SER A 187 -14.09 11.15 -8.97
CA SER A 187 -13.15 11.96 -9.76
C SER A 187 -12.56 11.15 -10.92
N THR A 188 -12.49 11.72 -12.12
CA THR A 188 -11.82 11.08 -13.27
C THR A 188 -10.31 10.99 -13.10
N ALA A 189 -9.73 11.73 -12.15
CA ALA A 189 -8.32 11.60 -11.78
C ALA A 189 -8.05 10.37 -10.89
N ASN A 190 -9.06 9.88 -10.15
CA ASN A 190 -8.94 8.71 -9.29
C ASN A 190 -8.53 7.49 -10.14
N PHE A 191 -7.44 6.83 -9.74
CA PHE A 191 -6.85 5.71 -10.47
C PHE A 191 -7.86 4.60 -10.81
N VAL A 192 -8.85 4.36 -9.95
CA VAL A 192 -9.84 3.28 -10.17
C VAL A 192 -10.72 3.57 -11.39
N ASN A 193 -10.94 4.84 -11.72
CA ASN A 193 -11.73 5.29 -12.86
C ASN A 193 -10.92 5.39 -14.16
N LYS A 194 -9.73 4.81 -14.21
CA LYS A 194 -8.89 4.72 -15.41
C LYS A 194 -8.98 3.34 -16.07
N ASP A 195 -9.99 2.56 -15.70
CA ASP A 195 -10.35 1.33 -16.38
C ASP A 195 -10.87 1.63 -17.80
N ALA A 196 -11.06 0.59 -18.60
CA ALA A 196 -11.39 0.74 -20.02
C ALA A 196 -12.70 1.52 -20.26
N ASP A 197 -13.63 1.47 -19.30
CA ASP A 197 -14.91 2.17 -19.36
C ASP A 197 -14.90 3.54 -18.64
N GLY A 198 -13.79 3.90 -17.97
CA GLY A 198 -13.64 5.14 -17.23
C GLY A 198 -14.57 5.25 -16.02
N ALA A 199 -14.93 4.09 -15.46
CA ALA A 199 -16.04 3.89 -14.55
C ALA A 199 -15.70 2.86 -13.46
N GLY A 200 -14.65 3.07 -12.67
CA GLY A 200 -14.33 2.16 -11.56
C GLY A 200 -15.34 2.22 -10.41
N VAL A 201 -15.30 1.20 -9.54
CA VAL A 201 -16.02 1.14 -8.26
C VAL A 201 -15.04 1.24 -7.10
N GLN A 202 -15.39 2.03 -6.08
CA GLN A 202 -14.58 2.17 -4.86
C GLN A 202 -15.33 1.63 -3.64
N LEU A 203 -14.71 0.71 -2.91
CA LEU A 203 -15.16 0.25 -1.60
C LEU A 203 -14.32 0.89 -0.50
N GLU A 204 -14.99 1.55 0.43
CA GLU A 204 -14.39 2.16 1.61
C GLU A 204 -14.90 1.43 2.85
N LEU A 205 -13.99 0.71 3.52
CA LEU A 205 -14.34 -0.22 4.59
C LEU A 205 -13.88 0.33 5.94
N THR A 206 -14.82 0.52 6.86
CA THR A 206 -14.51 0.93 8.25
C THR A 206 -13.52 -0.03 8.90
N SER A 207 -12.68 0.47 9.80
CA SER A 207 -11.69 -0.35 10.52
C SER A 207 -12.33 -1.55 11.24
N ASP A 208 -13.44 -1.34 11.96
CA ASP A 208 -14.10 -2.41 12.71
C ASP A 208 -14.60 -3.53 11.80
N LEU A 209 -15.11 -3.18 10.61
CA LEU A 209 -15.50 -4.17 9.61
C LEU A 209 -14.27 -4.94 9.10
N ARG A 210 -13.20 -4.25 8.70
CA ARG A 210 -11.99 -4.90 8.17
C ARG A 210 -11.41 -5.93 9.14
N MET A 211 -11.34 -5.60 10.44
CA MET A 211 -10.86 -6.52 11.47
C MET A 211 -11.82 -7.67 11.74
N GLU A 212 -13.13 -7.49 11.55
CA GLU A 212 -14.09 -8.59 11.64
C GLU A 212 -13.98 -9.56 10.45
N LEU A 213 -13.80 -9.03 9.23
CA LEU A 213 -13.67 -9.84 8.03
C LEU A 213 -12.36 -10.65 8.06
N PHE A 214 -11.26 -10.01 8.49
CA PHE A 214 -9.92 -10.60 8.58
C PHE A 214 -9.30 -10.31 9.96
N PRO A 215 -9.56 -11.17 10.96
CA PRO A 215 -9.13 -10.92 12.35
C PRO A 215 -7.63 -11.03 12.55
N THR A 216 -6.96 -11.86 11.74
CA THR A 216 -5.52 -12.09 11.82
C THR A 216 -4.85 -11.55 10.55
N LYS A 217 -3.78 -10.78 10.72
CA LYS A 217 -2.95 -10.31 9.60
C LYS A 217 -2.42 -11.52 8.81
N ASP A 218 -2.49 -11.47 7.49
CA ASP A 218 -2.11 -12.55 6.58
C ASP A 218 -2.86 -13.89 6.84
N GLY A 219 -3.95 -13.84 7.62
CA GLY A 219 -4.76 -14.98 8.00
C GLY A 219 -5.93 -15.22 7.05
N ALA A 220 -6.66 -16.31 7.30
CA ALA A 220 -7.88 -16.61 6.58
C ALA A 220 -9.01 -15.63 6.95
N ALA A 221 -9.93 -15.44 6.00
CA ALA A 221 -11.19 -14.75 6.24
C ALA A 221 -12.00 -15.46 7.35
N SER A 222 -12.62 -14.68 8.23
CA SER A 222 -13.65 -15.21 9.14
C SER A 222 -14.86 -15.71 8.35
N THR A 223 -15.82 -16.40 8.98
CA THR A 223 -17.10 -16.74 8.32
C THR A 223 -17.78 -15.50 7.75
N ARG A 224 -17.72 -14.37 8.48
CA ARG A 224 -18.24 -13.09 8.00
C ARG A 224 -17.43 -12.55 6.82
N GLY A 225 -16.11 -12.69 6.86
CA GLY A 225 -15.20 -12.41 5.76
C GLY A 225 -15.52 -13.20 4.49
N GLN A 226 -15.81 -14.49 4.63
CA GLN A 226 -16.20 -15.36 3.51
C GLN A 226 -17.51 -14.89 2.88
N SER A 227 -18.54 -14.62 3.68
CA SER A 227 -19.81 -14.09 3.17
C SER A 227 -19.66 -12.72 2.47
N PHE A 228 -18.75 -11.87 2.95
CA PHE A 228 -18.44 -10.60 2.28
C PHE A 228 -17.82 -10.84 0.91
N VAL A 229 -16.78 -11.70 0.86
CA VAL A 229 -16.06 -12.02 -0.38
C VAL A 229 -16.98 -12.67 -1.40
N GLU A 230 -17.82 -13.62 -0.99
CA GLU A 230 -18.82 -14.27 -1.85
C GLU A 230 -19.83 -13.27 -2.41
N ALA A 231 -20.35 -12.36 -1.58
CA ALA A 231 -21.31 -11.34 -2.00
C ALA A 231 -20.71 -10.34 -2.99
N VAL A 232 -19.44 -9.97 -2.84
CA VAL A 232 -18.76 -9.11 -3.83
C VAL A 232 -18.53 -9.89 -5.13
N ARG A 233 -18.03 -11.12 -5.04
CA ARG A 233 -17.71 -11.94 -6.21
C ARG A 233 -18.94 -12.32 -7.02
N SER A 234 -20.13 -12.45 -6.41
CA SER A 234 -21.36 -12.79 -7.12
C SER A 234 -21.83 -11.72 -8.12
N VAL A 235 -21.29 -10.51 -8.05
CA VAL A 235 -21.58 -9.43 -9.01
C VAL A 235 -20.71 -9.52 -10.27
N TYR A 236 -19.55 -10.17 -10.18
CA TYR A 236 -18.56 -10.26 -11.27
C TYR A 236 -18.37 -11.68 -11.81
N ALA A 237 -19.25 -12.60 -11.41
CA ALA A 237 -19.25 -14.02 -11.79
C ALA A 237 -19.97 -14.26 -13.11
#